data_AF-A0AA39HJT5-F1
#
_entry.id   AF-A0AA39HJT5-F1
#
_cell.length_a   1.000
_cell.length_b   1.000
_cell.length_c   1.000
_cell.angle_alpha   90.00
_cell.angle_beta   90.00
_cell.angle_gamma   90.00
#
_symmetry.space_group_name_H-M   'P 1'
#
loop_
_entity.id
_entity.type
_entity.pdbx_description
1 polymer ?
#
loop_
_entity_poly.entity_id
_entity_poly.type
_entity_poly.pdbx_seq_one_letter_code
_entity_poly.pdbx_strand_id
1 'polypeptide(L)'
;MRWERRLFDQCVLPAMLYGSETWSLTKSARKRLATTQRRMERRMAGVRLLDRRTNEWLRGVTKVKDIDEAARRRKWNFAWKMANGSPEKWYNRLEEWRPPVKRPLGRPRTRWSDDLTKKVGSRRWRHRAIQETRQRWIDLGCDNV
;
A
#
# COMPACT_ATOMS: atom_id res chain seq x y z
N MET A 1 -4.28 -8.99 24.38
CA MET A 1 -4.93 -8.29 23.25
C MET A 1 -4.74 -6.77 23.19
N ARG A 2 -5.18 -5.94 24.15
CA ARG A 2 -5.11 -4.45 24.00
C ARG A 2 -3.68 -3.93 23.74
N TRP A 3 -2.71 -4.38 24.54
CA TRP A 3 -1.31 -3.96 24.42
C TRP A 3 -0.60 -4.53 23.19
N GLU A 4 -0.82 -5.82 22.90
CA GLU A 4 -0.22 -6.47 21.72
C GLU A 4 -0.72 -5.83 20.43
N ARG A 5 -2.01 -5.48 20.34
CA ARG A 5 -2.57 -4.72 19.21
C ARG A 5 -1.87 -3.39 19.05
N ARG A 6 -1.73 -2.63 20.15
CA ARG A 6 -1.08 -1.31 20.14
C ARG A 6 0.38 -1.42 19.67
N LEU A 7 1.11 -2.41 20.17
CA LEU A 7 2.49 -2.66 19.78
C LEU A 7 2.61 -3.10 18.32
N PHE A 8 1.68 -3.92 17.83
CA PHE A 8 1.62 -4.28 16.42
C PHE A 8 1.39 -3.04 15.54
N ASP A 9 0.37 -2.23 15.85
CA ASP A 9 -0.01 -1.06 15.06
C ASP A 9 1.08 0.03 15.08
N GLN A 10 1.83 0.18 16.19
CA GLN A 10 2.84 1.23 16.36
C GLN A 10 4.25 0.82 15.90
N CYS A 11 4.66 -0.43 16.11
CA CYS A 11 6.04 -0.86 15.84
C CYS A 11 6.12 -1.82 14.65
N VAL A 12 5.33 -2.90 14.67
CA VAL A 12 5.43 -3.98 13.68
C VAL A 12 4.91 -3.53 12.32
N LEU A 13 3.73 -2.91 12.29
CA LEU A 13 3.10 -2.46 11.05
C LEU A 13 3.99 -1.45 10.31
N PRO A 14 4.58 -0.42 10.96
CA PRO A 14 5.49 0.48 10.27
C PRO A 14 6.77 -0.17 9.77
N ALA A 15 7.35 -1.10 10.53
CA ALA A 15 8.54 -1.84 10.13
C ALA A 15 8.27 -2.74 8.91
N MET A 16 7.16 -3.47 8.91
CA MET A 16 6.76 -4.32 7.78
C MET A 16 6.47 -3.51 6.51
N LEU A 17 5.93 -2.31 6.66
CA LEU A 17 5.60 -1.41 5.56
C LEU A 17 6.73 -0.41 5.24
N TYR A 18 7.93 -0.64 5.76
CA TYR A 18 9.06 0.19 5.41
C TYR A 18 9.39 0.05 3.92
N GLY A 19 9.52 1.18 3.22
CA GLY A 19 9.73 1.20 1.78
C GLY A 19 8.53 0.75 0.94
N SER A 20 7.37 0.41 1.56
CA SER A 20 6.24 -0.11 0.81
C SER A 20 5.60 0.92 -0.14
N GLU A 21 5.94 2.19 0.05
CA GLU A 21 5.49 3.34 -0.72
C GLU A 21 6.26 3.55 -2.03
N THR A 22 7.48 3.00 -2.15
CA THR A 22 8.37 3.24 -3.32
C THR A 22 8.24 2.20 -4.43
N TRP A 23 7.68 1.02 -4.13
CA TRP A 23 7.46 -0.05 -5.12
C TRP A 23 6.00 -0.18 -5.59
N SER A 24 5.76 -0.99 -6.63
CA SER A 24 4.40 -1.28 -7.09
C SER A 24 3.73 -2.34 -6.20
N LEU A 25 2.55 -2.00 -5.65
CA LEU A 25 1.75 -2.88 -4.78
C LEU A 25 1.04 -3.97 -5.61
N THR A 26 1.81 -4.93 -6.10
CA THR A 26 1.33 -6.07 -6.87
C THR A 26 0.42 -6.98 -6.04
N LYS A 27 -0.48 -7.71 -6.71
CA LYS A 27 -1.38 -8.68 -6.04
C LYS A 27 -0.61 -9.72 -5.21
N SER A 28 0.53 -10.19 -5.71
CA SER A 28 1.40 -11.13 -5.01
C SER A 28 2.04 -10.52 -3.76
N ALA A 29 2.52 -9.27 -3.83
CA ALA A 29 3.08 -8.56 -2.68
C ALA A 29 2.02 -8.37 -1.59
N ARG A 30 0.81 -7.92 -1.96
CA ARG A 30 -0.33 -7.77 -1.03
C ARG A 30 -0.69 -9.09 -0.35
N LYS A 31 -0.76 -10.19 -1.13
CA LYS A 31 -1.02 -11.52 -0.58
C LYS A 31 0.04 -11.94 0.42
N ARG A 32 1.32 -11.70 0.13
CA ARG A 32 2.43 -11.99 1.07
C ARG A 32 2.28 -11.19 2.37
N LEU A 33 2.05 -9.89 2.28
CA LEU A 33 1.83 -9.02 3.44
C LEU A 33 0.64 -9.48 4.29
N ALA A 34 -0.49 -9.77 3.65
CA ALA A 34 -1.68 -10.25 4.33
C ALA A 34 -1.46 -11.63 5.01
N THR A 35 -0.75 -12.55 4.36
CA THR A 35 -0.41 -13.85 4.95
C THR A 35 0.52 -13.68 6.15
N THR A 36 1.52 -12.79 6.07
CA THR A 36 2.41 -12.51 7.20
C THR A 36 1.66 -11.89 8.38
N GLN A 37 0.79 -10.91 8.13
CA GLN A 37 -0.05 -10.31 9.16
C GLN A 37 -0.93 -11.37 9.83
N ARG A 38 -1.65 -12.19 9.06
CA ARG A 38 -2.52 -13.25 9.60
C ARG A 38 -1.76 -14.25 10.47
N ARG A 39 -0.51 -14.58 10.10
CA ARG A 39 0.33 -15.48 10.88
C ARG A 39 0.70 -14.87 12.23
N MET A 40 1.02 -13.57 12.27
CA MET A 40 1.30 -12.84 13.50
C MET A 40 0.05 -12.69 14.36
N GLU A 41 -1.09 -12.35 13.76
CA GLU A 41 -2.39 -12.24 14.44
C GLU A 41 -2.80 -13.56 15.12
N ARG A 42 -2.62 -14.70 14.45
CA ARG A 42 -2.90 -16.02 15.06
C ARG A 42 -2.02 -16.30 16.27
N ARG A 43 -0.74 -15.89 16.23
CA ARG A 43 0.17 -16.01 17.38
C ARG A 43 -0.27 -15.11 18.53
N MET A 44 -0.62 -13.86 18.25
CA MET A 44 -1.14 -12.93 19.26
C MET A 44 -2.44 -13.43 19.91
N ALA A 45 -3.35 -14.01 19.12
CA ALA A 45 -4.61 -14.54 19.61
C ALA A 45 -4.49 -15.96 20.25
N GLY A 46 -3.30 -16.56 20.26
CA GLY A 46 -3.09 -17.92 20.79
C GLY A 46 -3.75 -19.03 19.99
N VAL A 47 -4.15 -18.77 18.74
CA VAL A 47 -4.93 -19.71 17.90
C VAL A 47 -4.01 -20.65 17.13
N ARG A 48 -4.29 -21.95 17.25
CA ARG A 48 -3.63 -23.01 16.49
C ARG A 48 -4.38 -23.26 15.18
N LEU A 49 -3.71 -23.92 14.24
CA LEU A 49 -4.34 -24.33 12.98
C LEU A 49 -5.47 -25.35 13.20
N LEU A 50 -5.37 -26.17 14.25
CA LEU A 50 -6.37 -27.15 14.65
C LEU A 50 -7.71 -26.54 15.04
N ASP A 51 -7.70 -25.31 15.57
CA ASP A 51 -8.91 -24.64 16.06
C ASP A 51 -9.85 -24.19 14.91
N ARG A 52 -9.41 -24.33 13.64
CA ARG A 52 -10.16 -24.01 12.41
C ARG A 52 -10.87 -22.64 12.42
N ARG A 53 -10.33 -21.68 13.17
CA ARG A 53 -10.91 -20.32 13.26
C ARG A 53 -10.79 -19.58 11.93
N THR A 54 -11.89 -18.94 11.53
CA THR A 54 -11.98 -18.14 10.31
C THR A 54 -11.14 -16.86 10.41
N ASN A 55 -10.76 -16.31 9.26
CA ASN A 55 -10.00 -15.05 9.22
C ASN A 55 -10.86 -13.85 9.65
N GLU A 56 -12.16 -13.91 9.44
CA GLU A 56 -13.12 -12.89 9.88
C GLU A 56 -13.19 -12.83 11.40
N TRP A 57 -13.27 -14.00 12.06
CA TRP A 57 -13.19 -14.09 13.51
C TRP A 57 -11.86 -13.50 14.04
N LEU A 58 -10.73 -13.82 13.38
CA LEU A 58 -9.42 -13.31 13.78
C LEU A 58 -9.35 -11.78 13.69
N ARG A 59 -9.92 -11.17 12.64
CA ARG A 59 -10.04 -9.71 12.51
C ARG A 59 -10.93 -9.11 13.60
N GLY A 60 -12.05 -9.76 13.94
CA GLY A 60 -12.95 -9.31 14.99
C GLY A 60 -12.31 -9.30 16.39
N VAL A 61 -11.42 -10.27 16.66
CA VAL A 61 -10.72 -10.39 17.95
C VAL A 61 -9.51 -9.45 18.04
N THR A 62 -8.66 -9.44 17.02
CA THR A 62 -7.42 -8.64 17.03
C THR A 62 -7.67 -7.15 16.78
N LYS A 63 -8.62 -6.83 15.89
CA LYS A 63 -8.97 -5.46 15.44
C LYS A 63 -7.76 -4.63 14.98
N VAL A 64 -6.69 -5.30 14.55
CA VAL A 64 -5.46 -4.67 14.04
C VAL A 64 -5.74 -3.97 12.72
N LYS A 65 -4.99 -2.91 12.39
CA LYS A 65 -5.13 -2.21 11.10
C LYS A 65 -4.82 -3.15 9.92
N ASP A 66 -5.59 -3.05 8.84
CA ASP A 66 -5.32 -3.85 7.64
C ASP A 66 -4.01 -3.38 6.99
N ILE A 67 -3.06 -4.30 6.80
CA ILE A 67 -1.75 -4.00 6.21
C ILE A 67 -1.88 -3.53 4.75
N ASP A 68 -2.87 -4.04 4.01
CA ASP A 68 -3.07 -3.62 2.61
C ASP A 68 -3.56 -2.18 2.53
N GLU A 69 -4.52 -1.82 3.38
CA GLU A 69 -5.03 -0.45 3.47
C GLU A 69 -3.92 0.50 3.93
N ALA A 70 -3.15 0.13 4.96
CA ALA A 70 -2.04 0.93 5.45
C ALA A 70 -0.94 1.11 4.39
N ALA A 71 -0.62 0.07 3.61
CA ALA A 71 0.33 0.16 2.50
C ALA A 71 -0.16 1.10 1.39
N ARG A 72 -1.45 1.00 1.03
CA ARG A 72 -2.08 1.89 0.05
C ARG A 72 -2.04 3.34 0.52
N ARG A 73 -2.48 3.62 1.75
CA ARG A 73 -2.43 4.97 2.33
C ARG A 73 -1.03 5.57 2.27
N ARG A 74 0.02 4.82 2.63
CA ARG A 74 1.41 5.26 2.56
C ARG A 74 1.81 5.63 1.14
N LYS A 75 1.56 4.74 0.18
CA LYS A 75 1.89 4.98 -1.22
C LYS A 75 1.19 6.22 -1.78
N TRP A 76 -0.11 6.37 -1.53
CA TRP A 76 -0.88 7.51 -2.03
C TRP A 76 -0.47 8.82 -1.37
N ASN A 77 -0.15 8.79 -0.08
CA ASN A 77 0.44 9.92 0.63
C ASN A 77 1.82 10.30 0.05
N PHE A 78 2.66 9.33 -0.28
CA PHE A 78 3.93 9.57 -0.95
C PHE A 78 3.73 10.18 -2.34
N ALA A 79 2.79 9.66 -3.13
CA ALA A 79 2.44 10.24 -4.43
C ALA A 79 1.95 11.69 -4.32
N TRP A 80 1.13 12.01 -3.32
CA TRP A 80 0.70 13.39 -3.06
C TRP A 80 1.89 14.30 -2.74
N LYS A 81 2.81 13.85 -1.88
CA LYS A 81 4.05 14.57 -1.54
C LYS A 81 4.97 14.75 -2.76
N MET A 82 5.00 13.78 -3.67
CA MET A 82 5.76 13.90 -4.91
C MET A 82 5.17 14.99 -5.81
N ALA A 83 3.84 14.99 -5.98
CA ALA A 83 3.15 15.94 -6.85
C ALA A 83 3.14 17.38 -6.31
N ASN A 84 3.00 17.54 -4.98
CA ASN A 84 2.94 18.84 -4.32
C ASN A 84 4.29 19.30 -3.72
N GLY A 85 5.35 18.50 -3.89
CA GLY A 85 6.70 18.86 -3.46
C GLY A 85 7.46 19.61 -4.54
N SER A 86 8.66 20.12 -4.19
CA SER A 86 9.54 20.77 -5.17
C SER A 86 9.83 19.85 -6.38
N PRO A 87 9.74 20.37 -7.62
CA PRO A 87 9.87 19.60 -8.85
C PRO A 87 11.29 19.04 -9.08
N GLU A 88 12.34 19.66 -8.54
CA GLU A 88 13.74 19.32 -8.83
C GLU A 88 14.28 18.06 -8.12
N LYS A 89 13.46 17.44 -7.28
CA LYS A 89 13.88 16.29 -6.46
C LYS A 89 14.14 15.06 -7.33
N TRP A 90 15.20 14.32 -6.98
CA TRP A 90 15.69 13.14 -7.72
C TRP A 90 14.61 12.08 -8.02
N TYR A 91 13.63 11.91 -7.13
CA TYR A 91 12.54 10.96 -7.33
C TYR A 91 11.60 11.33 -8.48
N ASN A 92 11.44 12.61 -8.82
CA ASN A 92 10.62 13.04 -9.95
C ASN A 92 11.28 12.66 -11.26
N ARG A 93 12.60 12.86 -11.35
CA ARG A 93 13.41 12.43 -12.50
C ARG A 93 13.33 10.93 -12.70
N LEU A 94 13.41 10.13 -11.63
CA LEU A 94 13.28 8.67 -11.73
C LEU A 94 11.90 8.20 -12.20
N GLU A 95 10.82 8.86 -11.77
CA GLU A 95 9.47 8.50 -12.21
C GLU A 95 9.21 8.89 -13.67
N GLU A 96 9.66 10.09 -14.05
CA GLU A 96 9.57 10.62 -15.41
C GLU A 96 10.43 9.85 -16.38
N TRP A 97 11.55 9.29 -15.93
CA TRP A 97 12.45 8.53 -16.77
C TRP A 97 11.71 7.37 -17.45
N ARG A 98 11.76 7.39 -18.78
CA ARG A 98 11.25 6.33 -19.64
C ARG A 98 12.43 5.85 -20.47
N PRO A 99 12.86 4.58 -20.31
CA PRO A 99 13.85 4.05 -21.23
C PRO A 99 13.30 4.09 -22.67
N PRO A 100 14.14 4.34 -23.67
CA PRO A 100 13.74 4.49 -25.08
C PRO A 100 13.20 3.21 -25.73
N VAL A 101 13.23 2.08 -25.01
CA VAL A 101 12.78 0.79 -25.51
C VAL A 101 11.26 0.63 -25.36
N LYS A 102 10.59 0.18 -26.43
CA LYS A 102 9.17 -0.24 -26.38
C LYS A 102 8.99 -1.33 -25.32
N ARG A 103 7.92 -1.27 -24.53
CA ARG A 103 7.62 -2.34 -23.56
C ARG A 103 7.40 -3.65 -24.33
N PRO A 104 7.89 -4.80 -23.82
CA PRO A 104 7.60 -6.09 -24.43
C PRO A 104 6.10 -6.35 -24.45
N LEU A 105 5.63 -7.00 -25.52
CA LEU A 105 4.26 -7.48 -25.64
C LEU A 105 3.96 -8.57 -24.59
N GLY A 106 2.69 -8.68 -24.20
CA GLY A 106 2.24 -9.66 -23.20
C GLY A 106 2.06 -9.06 -21.80
N ARG A 107 2.80 -9.57 -20.81
CA ARG A 107 2.68 -9.19 -19.39
C ARG A 107 3.88 -8.35 -18.92
N PRO A 108 4.01 -7.08 -19.37
CA PRO A 108 5.09 -6.21 -18.90
C PRO A 108 5.00 -5.99 -17.39
N ARG A 109 6.16 -5.77 -16.75
CA ARG A 109 6.24 -5.52 -15.30
C ARG A 109 5.46 -4.25 -14.94
N THR A 110 4.71 -4.31 -13.84
CA THR A 110 3.94 -3.18 -13.30
C THR A 110 4.90 -2.10 -12.79
N ARG A 111 4.78 -0.89 -13.34
CA ARG A 111 5.53 0.28 -12.85
C ARG A 111 4.91 0.84 -11.59
N TRP A 112 5.69 1.63 -10.87
CA TRP A 112 5.22 2.28 -9.64
C TRP A 112 3.99 3.17 -9.89
N SER A 113 3.93 3.93 -10.99
CA SER A 113 2.82 4.86 -11.29
C SER A 113 1.60 4.21 -11.95
N ASP A 114 1.67 2.92 -12.31
CA ASP A 114 0.61 2.26 -13.08
C ASP A 114 -0.69 2.13 -12.26
N ASP A 115 -0.60 1.96 -10.93
CA ASP A 115 -1.78 1.89 -10.05
C ASP A 115 -2.43 3.26 -9.83
N LEU A 116 -1.63 4.32 -9.69
CA LEU A 116 -2.11 5.71 -9.67
C LEU A 116 -2.83 6.06 -10.96
N THR A 117 -2.19 5.75 -12.09
CA THR A 117 -2.75 5.99 -13.43
C THR A 117 -4.06 5.23 -13.64
N LYS A 118 -4.11 3.97 -13.20
CA LYS A 118 -5.32 3.14 -13.31
C LYS A 118 -6.47 3.68 -12.46
N LYS A 119 -6.21 4.16 -11.23
CA LYS A 119 -7.26 4.70 -10.35
C LYS A 119 -7.71 6.09 -10.75
N VAL A 120 -6.78 6.95 -11.19
CA VAL A 120 -7.09 8.31 -11.65
C VAL A 120 -7.74 8.30 -13.03
N GLY A 121 -7.49 7.27 -13.84
CA GLY A 121 -7.95 7.17 -15.23
C GLY A 121 -7.08 7.97 -16.22
N SER A 122 -6.02 8.62 -15.74
CA SER A 122 -5.12 9.44 -16.56
C SER A 122 -3.68 9.29 -16.12
N ARG A 123 -2.77 9.34 -17.09
CA ARG A 123 -1.31 9.34 -16.86
C ARG A 123 -0.84 10.64 -16.20
N ARG A 124 -1.64 11.71 -16.29
CA ARG A 124 -1.42 13.00 -15.62
C ARG A 124 -1.94 13.01 -14.18
N TRP A 125 -1.69 11.92 -13.44
CA TRP A 125 -2.15 11.77 -12.06
C TRP A 125 -1.62 12.88 -11.14
N ARG A 126 -0.45 13.46 -11.44
CA ARG A 126 0.13 14.58 -10.68
C ARG A 126 -0.74 15.84 -10.72
N HIS A 127 -1.29 16.22 -11.88
CA HIS A 127 -2.17 17.39 -11.98
C HIS A 127 -3.41 17.25 -11.10
N ARG A 128 -4.01 16.05 -11.10
CA ARG A 128 -5.14 15.75 -10.22
C ARG A 128 -4.75 15.82 -8.75
N ALA A 129 -3.59 15.29 -8.38
CA ALA A 129 -3.08 15.33 -7.01
C ALA A 129 -2.81 16.75 -6.49
N ILE A 130 -2.50 17.70 -7.37
CA ILE A 130 -2.28 19.12 -7.03
C ILE A 130 -3.62 19.83 -6.79
N GLN A 131 -4.66 19.46 -7.55
CA GLN A 131 -6.00 20.06 -7.43
C GLN A 131 -6.80 19.54 -6.22
N GLU A 132 -6.44 18.37 -5.69
CA GLU A 132 -7.15 17.73 -4.58
C GLU A 132 -6.48 17.99 -3.22
N THR A 133 -7.31 18.07 -2.18
CA THR A 133 -6.83 18.06 -0.79
C THR A 133 -6.14 16.73 -0.48
N ARG A 134 -5.07 16.77 0.32
CA ARG A 134 -4.31 15.59 0.76
C ARG A 134 -5.19 14.42 1.23
N GLN A 135 -6.22 14.70 2.02
CA GLN A 135 -7.11 13.68 2.56
C GLN A 135 -7.94 13.01 1.45
N ARG A 136 -8.61 13.80 0.60
CA ARG A 136 -9.39 13.31 -0.54
C ARG A 136 -8.55 12.46 -1.49
N TRP A 137 -7.32 12.88 -1.75
CA TRP A 137 -6.39 12.12 -2.60
C TRP A 137 -6.04 10.75 -2.00
N ILE A 138 -5.76 10.68 -0.70
CA ILE A 138 -5.43 9.42 -0.02
C ILE A 138 -6.66 8.50 -0.02
N ASP A 139 -7.84 9.05 0.24
CA ASP A 139 -9.09 8.30 0.30
C ASP A 139 -9.43 7.71 -1.07
N LEU A 140 -9.25 8.46 -2.17
CA LEU A 140 -9.40 7.97 -3.55
C LEU A 140 -8.58 6.69 -3.83
N GLY A 141 -7.42 6.56 -3.21
CA GLY A 141 -6.55 5.39 -3.31
C GLY A 141 -6.97 4.19 -2.46
N CYS A 142 -7.71 4.45 -1.40
CA CYS A 142 -8.17 3.48 -0.43
C CYS A 142 -9.58 2.97 -0.74
N ASP A 143 -10.38 3.78 -1.42
CA ASP A 143 -11.72 3.43 -1.87
C ASP A 143 -11.67 2.20 -2.78
N ASN A 144 -12.35 1.16 -2.34
CA ASN A 144 -12.47 -0.09 -3.07
C ASN A 144 -13.20 0.17 -4.39
N VAL A 145 -12.57 -0.26 -5.48
CA VAL A 145 -13.32 -0.76 -6.65
C VAL A 145 -13.25 -2.28 -6.50
#